data_AF-A0A831TQL4-F1
#
_entry.id   AF-A0A831TQL4-F1
#
_cell.length_a   1.000
_cell.length_b   1.000
_cell.length_c   1.000
_cell.angle_alpha   90.00
_cell.angle_beta   90.00
_cell.angle_gamma   90.00
#
_symmetry.space_group_name_H-M   'P 1'
#
loop_
_entity.id
_entity.type
_entity.pdbx_description
1 polymer ?
#
loop_
_entity_poly.entity_id
_entity_poly.type
_entity_poly.pdbx_seq_one_letter_code
_entity_poly.pdbx_strand_id
1 'polypeptide(L)'
;MVSVQELSTMMKKYTEEMVSLIGKGDYDSAISLAMQTLEELLSVARSDVVAVLGDATVRMIADELLTNYEKTLSYAKGVYAGLKYMAPIYQPGEKMQLLQVLSSAVSELFSFIIGALLVVASLTGSSSRTEQLGVV
;
A
#
# COMPACT_ATOMS: atom_id res chain seq x y z
N MET A 1 3.03 -2.27 15.18
CA MET A 1 3.72 -1.10 14.63
C MET A 1 4.95 -1.55 13.88
N VAL A 2 4.79 -1.68 12.57
CA VAL A 2 5.85 -1.92 11.59
C VAL A 2 6.72 -0.68 11.53
N SER A 3 8.04 -0.88 11.46
CA SER A 3 9.00 0.21 11.32
C SER A 3 9.04 0.74 9.88
N VAL A 4 9.40 2.02 9.74
CA VAL A 4 9.62 2.66 8.43
C VAL A 4 10.68 1.90 7.60
N GLN A 5 11.68 1.31 8.27
CA GLN A 5 12.72 0.52 7.62
C GLN A 5 12.21 -0.81 7.06
N GLU A 6 11.34 -1.51 7.80
CA GLU A 6 10.68 -2.73 7.33
C GLU A 6 9.79 -2.44 6.11
N LEU A 7 8.98 -1.37 6.17
CA LEU A 7 8.16 -0.92 5.05
C LEU A 7 9.01 -0.59 3.80
N SER A 8 10.11 0.14 3.98
CA SER A 8 11.02 0.48 2.90
C SER A 8 11.67 -0.76 2.27
N THR A 9 12.05 -1.73 3.10
CA THR A 9 12.63 -3.00 2.65
C THR A 9 11.60 -3.83 1.87
N MET A 10 10.37 -3.90 2.35
CA MET A 10 9.26 -4.56 1.67
C MET A 10 9.00 -3.91 0.29
N MET A 11 8.93 -2.58 0.23
CA MET A 11 8.70 -1.87 -1.03
C MET A 11 9.86 -2.03 -2.03
N LYS A 12 11.10 -2.06 -1.54
CA LYS A 12 12.27 -2.37 -2.38
C LYS A 12 12.18 -3.78 -2.98
N LYS A 13 11.87 -4.79 -2.15
CA LYS A 13 11.70 -6.17 -2.60
C LYS A 13 10.57 -6.27 -3.63
N TYR A 14 9.42 -5.66 -3.35
CA TYR A 14 8.29 -5.57 -4.27
C TYR A 14 8.74 -5.02 -5.64
N THR A 15 9.48 -3.92 -5.66
CA THR A 15 9.93 -3.28 -6.90
C THR A 15 10.88 -4.17 -7.70
N GLU A 16 11.87 -4.77 -7.03
CA GLU A 16 12.85 -5.67 -7.66
C GLU A 16 12.17 -6.92 -8.26
N GLU A 17 11.24 -7.51 -7.51
CA GLU A 17 10.51 -8.70 -7.93
C GLU A 17 9.53 -8.38 -9.07
N MET A 18 8.83 -7.24 -8.99
CA MET A 18 7.93 -6.76 -10.04
C MET A 18 8.65 -6.57 -11.38
N VAL A 19 9.82 -5.92 -11.37
CA VAL A 19 10.64 -5.73 -12.58
C VAL A 19 11.07 -7.08 -13.16
N SER A 20 11.48 -8.03 -12.31
CA SER A 20 11.89 -9.37 -12.72
C SER A 20 10.76 -10.15 -13.39
N LEU A 21 9.55 -10.11 -12.80
CA LEU A 21 8.38 -10.82 -13.32
C LEU A 21 7.89 -10.22 -14.65
N ILE A 22 7.78 -8.90 -14.72
CA ILE A 22 7.40 -8.21 -15.97
C ILE A 22 8.45 -8.46 -17.07
N GLY A 23 9.75 -8.44 -16.74
CA GLY A 23 10.82 -8.70 -17.70
C GLY A 23 10.79 -10.11 -18.31
N LYS A 24 10.21 -11.08 -17.59
CA LYS A 24 9.99 -12.45 -18.08
C LYS A 24 8.65 -12.65 -18.80
N GLY A 25 7.80 -11.63 -18.83
CA GLY A 25 6.42 -11.74 -19.31
C GLY A 25 5.50 -12.52 -18.37
N ASP A 26 5.90 -12.76 -17.12
CA ASP A 26 5.10 -13.47 -16.12
C ASP A 26 4.12 -12.50 -15.44
N TYR A 27 3.11 -12.10 -16.21
CA TYR A 27 2.11 -11.13 -15.76
C TYR A 27 1.19 -11.69 -14.67
N ASP A 28 0.95 -13.00 -14.64
CA ASP A 28 0.10 -13.63 -13.63
C ASP A 28 0.74 -13.56 -12.25
N SER A 29 2.02 -13.91 -12.15
CA SER A 29 2.78 -13.77 -10.90
C SER A 29 2.93 -12.30 -10.50
N ALA A 30 3.16 -11.40 -11.46
CA ALA A 30 3.24 -9.96 -11.19
C ALA A 30 1.93 -9.41 -10.60
N ILE A 31 0.78 -9.81 -11.16
CA ILE A 31 -0.54 -9.39 -10.67
C ILE A 31 -0.75 -9.93 -9.25
N SER A 32 -0.43 -11.20 -9.01
CA SER A 32 -0.51 -11.82 -7.69
C SER A 32 0.36 -11.07 -6.67
N LEU A 33 1.60 -10.74 -7.02
CA LEU A 33 2.50 -9.98 -6.17
C LEU A 33 1.91 -8.61 -5.79
N ALA A 34 1.43 -7.84 -6.76
CA ALA A 34 0.86 -6.52 -6.49
C ALA A 34 -0.40 -6.58 -5.62
N MET A 35 -1.28 -7.56 -5.84
CA MET A 35 -2.47 -7.76 -4.99
C MET A 35 -2.08 -8.09 -3.55
N GLN A 36 -1.11 -8.99 -3.35
CA GLN A 36 -0.64 -9.36 -2.02
C GLN A 36 0.01 -8.18 -1.29
N THR A 37 0.86 -7.42 -1.99
CA THR A 37 1.48 -6.22 -1.42
C THR A 37 0.46 -5.15 -1.07
N LEU A 38 -0.56 -4.93 -1.92
CA LEU A 38 -1.64 -3.98 -1.62
C LEU A 38 -2.44 -4.41 -0.38
N GLU A 39 -2.72 -5.70 -0.24
CA GLU A 39 -3.42 -6.28 0.92
C GLU A 39 -2.60 -6.14 2.22
N GLU A 40 -1.29 -6.36 2.15
CA GLU A 40 -0.38 -6.14 3.27
C GLU A 40 -0.31 -4.66 3.68
N LEU A 41 -0.19 -3.74 2.71
CA LEU A 41 -0.19 -2.31 2.97
C LEU A 41 -1.51 -1.83 3.59
N LEU A 42 -2.66 -2.35 3.12
CA LEU A 42 -3.97 -2.07 3.72
C LEU A 42 -4.02 -2.50 5.19
N SER A 43 -3.50 -3.68 5.50
CA SER A 43 -3.41 -4.18 6.87
C SER A 43 -2.56 -3.25 7.75
N VAL A 44 -1.36 -2.87 7.28
CA VAL A 44 -0.47 -1.95 7.99
C VAL A 44 -1.12 -0.58 8.20
N ALA A 45 -1.77 -0.03 7.16
CA ALA A 45 -2.44 1.26 7.28
C ALA A 45 -3.54 1.22 8.35
N ARG A 46 -4.32 0.13 8.44
CA ARG A 46 -5.33 -0.02 9.49
C ARG A 46 -4.72 -0.16 10.87
N SER A 47 -3.72 -1.03 11.03
CA SER A 47 -3.17 -1.37 12.35
C SER A 47 -2.25 -0.30 12.93
N ASP A 48 -1.49 0.39 12.09
CA ASP A 48 -0.38 1.24 12.52
C ASP A 48 -0.58 2.72 12.21
N VAL A 49 -1.47 3.07 11.27
CA VAL A 49 -1.84 4.47 10.98
C VAL A 49 -3.20 4.79 11.60
N VAL A 50 -4.27 4.12 11.18
CA VAL A 50 -5.64 4.46 11.62
C VAL A 50 -5.83 4.25 13.11
N ALA A 51 -5.29 3.16 13.67
CA ALA A 51 -5.42 2.82 15.08
C ALA A 51 -4.84 3.88 16.04
N VAL A 52 -3.86 4.66 15.60
CA VAL A 52 -3.20 5.69 16.43
C VAL A 52 -3.79 7.10 16.26
N LEU A 53 -4.73 7.29 15.32
CA LEU A 53 -5.40 8.58 15.12
C LEU A 53 -6.36 8.88 16.26
N GLY A 54 -6.11 9.95 17.02
CA GLY A 54 -6.98 10.37 18.13
C GLY A 54 -8.23 11.15 17.71
N ASP A 55 -8.17 11.85 16.58
CA ASP A 55 -9.29 12.65 16.06
C ASP A 55 -10.25 11.79 15.22
N ALA A 56 -11.54 11.81 15.59
CA ALA A 56 -12.57 10.99 14.94
C ALA A 56 -12.82 11.39 13.46
N THR A 57 -12.69 12.67 13.13
CA THR A 57 -12.86 13.18 11.76
C THR A 57 -11.68 12.71 10.90
N VAL A 58 -10.45 12.84 11.41
CA VAL A 58 -9.25 12.37 10.70
C VAL A 58 -9.29 10.86 10.50
N ARG A 59 -9.76 10.10 11.52
CA ARG A 59 -9.94 8.66 11.41
C ARG A 59 -10.94 8.27 10.34
N MET A 60 -12.10 8.94 10.30
CA MET A 60 -13.13 8.71 9.28
C MET A 60 -12.61 8.97 7.86
N ILE A 61 -11.88 10.07 7.65
CA ILE A 61 -11.26 10.39 6.36
C ILE A 61 -10.24 9.31 5.95
N ALA A 62 -9.41 8.87 6.90
CA ALA A 62 -8.44 7.80 6.64
C ALA A 62 -9.15 6.48 6.27
N ASP A 63 -10.23 6.12 6.97
CA ASP A 63 -11.02 4.92 6.65
C ASP A 63 -11.68 5.00 5.26
N GLU A 64 -12.21 6.16 4.87
CA GLU A 64 -12.75 6.37 3.52
C GLU A 64 -11.68 6.21 2.44
N LEU A 65 -10.48 6.75 2.69
CA LEU A 65 -9.33 6.61 1.80
C LEU A 65 -8.90 5.15 1.66
N LEU A 66 -8.79 4.39 2.76
CA LEU A 66 -8.46 2.97 2.71
C LEU A 66 -9.54 2.13 2.02
N THR A 67 -10.81 2.49 2.21
CA THR A 67 -11.95 1.85 1.54
C THR A 67 -11.82 1.95 0.01
N ASN A 68 -11.26 3.04 -0.52
CA ASN A 68 -11.03 3.17 -1.95
C ASN A 68 -9.98 2.17 -2.47
N TYR A 69 -8.89 1.95 -1.73
CA TYR A 69 -7.89 0.93 -2.08
C TYR A 69 -8.44 -0.49 -1.96
N GLU A 70 -9.28 -0.77 -0.97
CA GLU A 70 -9.99 -2.06 -0.85
C GLU A 70 -10.91 -2.33 -2.05
N LYS A 71 -11.61 -1.30 -2.53
CA LYS A 71 -12.41 -1.38 -3.76
C LYS A 71 -11.54 -1.63 -4.98
N THR A 72 -10.40 -0.94 -5.11
CA THR A 72 -9.42 -1.18 -6.19
C THR A 72 -8.91 -2.62 -6.16
N LEU A 73 -8.55 -3.15 -4.99
CA LEU A 73 -8.13 -4.54 -4.84
C LEU A 73 -9.25 -5.53 -5.22
N SER A 74 -10.49 -5.25 -4.79
CA SER A 74 -11.65 -6.08 -5.13
C SER A 74 -11.96 -6.07 -6.63
N TYR A 75 -11.91 -4.89 -7.25
CA TYR A 75 -12.00 -4.73 -8.70
C TYR A 75 -10.92 -5.54 -9.41
N ALA A 76 -9.67 -5.42 -8.97
CA ALA A 76 -8.54 -6.13 -9.57
C ALA A 76 -8.68 -7.65 -9.48
N LYS A 77 -9.08 -8.17 -8.30
CA LYS A 77 -9.39 -9.60 -8.09
C LYS A 77 -10.49 -10.05 -9.05
N GLY A 78 -11.55 -9.25 -9.23
CA GLY A 78 -12.65 -9.54 -10.16
C GLY A 78 -12.22 -9.57 -11.62
N VAL A 79 -11.47 -8.55 -12.08
CA VAL A 79 -10.94 -8.48 -13.45
C VAL A 79 -10.01 -9.65 -13.71
N TYR A 80 -9.05 -9.91 -12.83
CA TYR A 80 -8.10 -11.02 -12.97
C TYR A 80 -8.81 -12.37 -13.08
N ALA A 81 -9.81 -12.60 -12.23
CA ALA A 81 -10.64 -13.80 -12.31
C ALA A 81 -11.47 -13.87 -13.60
N GLY A 82 -11.82 -12.74 -14.22
CA GLY A 82 -12.50 -12.69 -15.52
C GLY A 82 -11.58 -13.01 -16.69
N LEU A 83 -10.29 -12.66 -16.61
CA LEU A 83 -9.33 -12.81 -17.71
C LEU A 83 -9.14 -14.25 -18.19
N LYS A 84 -9.35 -15.25 -17.32
CA LYS A 84 -9.31 -16.68 -17.71
C LYS A 84 -10.35 -17.06 -18.78
N TYR A 85 -11.41 -16.27 -18.93
CA TYR A 85 -12.48 -16.50 -19.91
C TYR A 85 -12.29 -15.66 -21.18
N MET A 86 -11.28 -14.79 -21.22
CA MET A 86 -10.99 -13.94 -22.37
C MET A 86 -10.15 -14.70 -23.40
N ALA A 87 -10.31 -14.39 -24.69
CA ALA A 87 -9.47 -14.97 -25.73
C ALA A 87 -7.98 -14.66 -25.48
N PRO A 88 -7.06 -15.65 -25.58
CA PRO A 88 -5.66 -15.49 -25.18
C PRO A 88 -4.92 -14.32 -25.84
N ILE A 89 -5.30 -13.94 -27.06
CA ILE A 89 -4.69 -12.84 -27.80
C ILE A 89 -4.86 -11.46 -27.14
N TYR A 90 -5.89 -11.28 -26.32
CA TYR A 90 -6.16 -10.01 -25.64
C TYR A 90 -5.67 -9.99 -24.18
N GLN A 91 -5.46 -11.16 -23.57
CA GLN A 91 -5.09 -11.27 -22.17
C GLN A 91 -3.83 -10.46 -21.79
N PRO A 92 -2.72 -10.46 -22.57
CA PRO A 92 -1.52 -9.72 -22.16
C PRO A 92 -1.76 -8.21 -22.01
N GLY A 93 -2.55 -7.61 -22.90
CA GLY A 93 -2.86 -6.18 -22.86
C GLY A 93 -3.68 -5.81 -21.62
N GLU A 94 -4.71 -6.60 -21.32
CA GLU A 94 -5.54 -6.39 -20.13
C GLU A 94 -4.76 -6.65 -18.83
N LYS A 95 -3.88 -7.67 -18.81
CA LYS A 95 -3.00 -7.94 -17.67
C LYS A 95 -2.06 -6.77 -17.41
N MET A 96 -1.50 -6.15 -18.44
CA MET A 96 -0.65 -4.95 -18.31
C MET A 96 -1.42 -3.74 -17.77
N GLN A 97 -2.65 -3.50 -18.26
CA GLN A 97 -3.49 -2.43 -17.72
C GLN A 97 -3.83 -2.67 -16.25
N LEU A 98 -4.20 -3.90 -15.90
CA LEU A 98 -4.49 -4.28 -14.52
C LEU A 98 -3.27 -4.09 -13.61
N LEU A 99 -2.08 -4.49 -14.08
CA LEU A 99 -0.82 -4.26 -13.37
C LEU A 99 -0.54 -2.79 -13.14
N GLN A 100 -0.84 -1.92 -14.11
CA GLN A 100 -0.65 -0.49 -13.96
C GLN A 100 -1.53 0.08 -12.85
N VAL A 101 -2.81 -0.31 -12.81
CA VAL A 101 -3.75 0.10 -11.75
C VAL A 101 -3.25 -0.38 -10.38
N LEU A 102 -2.88 -1.65 -10.26
CA LEU A 102 -2.38 -2.23 -9.01
C LEU A 102 -1.07 -1.58 -8.55
N SER A 103 -0.13 -1.36 -9.46
CA SER A 103 1.17 -0.76 -9.14
C SER A 103 1.05 0.69 -8.68
N SER A 104 0.12 1.45 -9.27
CA SER A 104 -0.22 2.80 -8.81
C SER A 104 -0.77 2.76 -7.40
N ALA A 105 -1.77 1.90 -7.16
CA ALA A 105 -2.40 1.75 -5.84
C ALA A 105 -1.39 1.35 -4.75
N VAL A 106 -0.48 0.41 -5.04
CA VAL A 106 0.60 0.02 -4.12
C VAL A 106 1.50 1.22 -3.80
N SER A 107 1.94 1.95 -4.81
CA SER A 107 2.87 3.08 -4.64
C SER A 107 2.24 4.25 -3.89
N GLU A 108 0.98 4.56 -4.19
CA GLU A 108 0.22 5.61 -3.53
C GLU A 108 -0.05 5.27 -2.06
N LEU A 109 -0.51 4.04 -1.77
CA LEU A 109 -0.78 3.61 -0.41
C LEU A 109 0.50 3.52 0.44
N PHE A 110 1.60 3.01 -0.14
CA PHE A 110 2.90 3.03 0.51
C PHE A 110 3.32 4.46 0.88
N SER A 111 3.20 5.40 -0.07
CA SER A 111 3.56 6.81 0.16
C SER A 111 2.70 7.44 1.26
N PHE A 112 1.41 7.11 1.29
CA PHE A 112 0.50 7.53 2.35
C PHE A 112 0.95 7.01 3.72
N ILE A 113 1.25 5.71 3.84
CA ILE A 113 1.66 5.09 5.11
C ILE A 113 2.97 5.72 5.61
N ILE A 114 3.97 5.85 4.75
CA ILE A 114 5.26 6.46 5.13
C ILE A 114 5.07 7.92 5.55
N GLY A 115 4.29 8.69 4.79
CA GLY A 115 3.99 10.08 5.13
C GLY A 115 3.32 10.20 6.50
N ALA A 116 2.31 9.36 6.76
CA ALA A 116 1.61 9.34 8.04
C ALA A 116 2.55 8.95 9.20
N LEU A 117 3.35 7.89 9.05
CA LEU A 117 4.28 7.43 10.08
C LEU A 117 5.37 8.48 10.38
N LEU A 118 5.89 9.17 9.36
CA LEU A 118 6.87 10.25 9.55
C LEU A 118 6.28 11.43 10.32
N VAL A 119 5.04 11.83 10.01
CA VAL A 119 4.34 12.88 10.76
C VAL A 119 4.14 12.45 12.21
N VAL A 120 3.64 11.24 12.46
CA VAL A 120 3.45 10.69 13.82
C VAL A 120 4.77 10.63 14.59
N ALA A 121 5.85 10.18 13.96
CA ALA A 121 7.17 10.14 14.58
C ALA A 121 7.71 11.55 14.91
N SER A 122 7.46 12.54 14.05
CA SER A 122 7.90 13.93 14.29
C SER A 122 7.17 14.60 15.48
N LEU A 123 5.89 14.26 15.68
CA LEU A 123 5.07 14.82 16.76
C LEU A 123 5.39 14.18 18.11
N THR A 124 5.73 12.89 18.13
CA THR A 124 6.14 12.18 19.36
C THR A 124 7.59 12.50 19.76
N GLY A 125 8.49 12.73 18.79
CA GLY A 125 9.86 13.16 19.07
C GLY A 125 10.00 14.59 19.58
N SER A 126 9.00 15.45 19.38
CA SER A 126 9.00 16.84 19.86
C SER A 126 8.47 17.00 21.29
N SER A 127 7.63 16.07 21.76
CA SER A 127 7.06 16.08 23.11
C SER A 127 8.10 15.74 24.19
N SER A 128 9.09 14.89 23.88
CA SER A 128 10.20 14.57 24.81
C SER A 128 11.18 15.72 25.01
N ARG A 129 11.22 16.69 24.09
CA ARG A 129 12.12 17.85 24.17
C ARG A 129 11.55 18.98 25.03
N THR A 130 10.23 19.01 25.23
CA THR A 130 9.58 20.05 26.03
C THR A 130 9.62 19.71 27.52
N GLU A 131 9.65 18.43 27.90
CA GLU A 131 9.79 18.02 29.30
C GLU A 131 11.21 18.20 29.86
N GLN A 132 12.26 18.24 29.02
CA GLN A 132 13.64 18.50 29.49
C GLN A 132 13.98 19.97 29.73
N LEU A 133 13.10 20.91 29.33
CA LEU A 133 13.34 22.36 29.47
C LEU A 133 12.40 23.03 30.48
N GLY A 134 11.66 22.25 31.27
CA GLY A 134 10.78 22.76 32.31
C GLY A 134 11.03 22.12 33.67
N VAL A 135 11.47 22.95 34.63
CA VAL A 135 11.37 22.78 36.11
C VAL A 135 12.45 21.82 36.70
N VAL A 136 13.46 22.20 37.49
CA VAL A 136 13.84 23.38 38.31
C VAL A 136 15.35 23.57 38.20
#